data_AF-A0A0U2X7S7-F1
#
_entry.id   AF-A0A0U2X7S7-F1
#
_cell.length_a   1.000
_cell.length_b   1.000
_cell.length_c   1.000
_cell.angle_alpha   90.00
_cell.angle_beta   90.00
_cell.angle_gamma   90.00
#
_symmetry.space_group_name_H-M   'P 1'
#
loop_
_entity.id
_entity.type
_entity.pdbx_description
1 polymer ?
#
loop_
_entity_poly.entity_id
_entity_poly.type
_entity_poly.pdbx_seq_one_letter_code
_entity_poly.pdbx_strand_id
1 'polypeptide(L)'
;MGGLQPEILRRAQLDTNVTAKSVTDLRDPLEWLTLGELMDLVRSEKFNNLGIEAAIWRKFQEQVVPVRNRLAHVRMLKSEDAEVVSMWAKMIRLRFK
;
A
#
# COMPACT_ATOMS: atom_id res chain seq x y z
N MET A 1 16.70 9.03 -8.24
CA MET A 1 15.56 8.22 -7.75
C MET A 1 14.88 7.62 -8.97
N GLY A 2 14.91 6.31 -9.12
CA GLY A 2 14.19 5.64 -10.22
C GLY A 2 12.69 5.86 -10.07
N GLY A 3 12.00 6.12 -11.18
CA GLY A 3 10.56 6.39 -11.15
C GLY A 3 9.77 5.18 -10.64
N LEU A 4 8.69 5.42 -9.90
CA LEU A 4 7.74 4.39 -9.44
C LEU A 4 7.16 3.58 -10.61
N GLN A 5 6.95 4.23 -11.77
CA GLN A 5 6.38 3.58 -12.96
C GLN A 5 7.25 2.42 -13.52
N PRO A 6 8.56 2.60 -13.78
CA PRO A 6 9.44 1.50 -14.16
C PRO A 6 9.40 0.30 -13.21
N GLU A 7 9.33 0.56 -11.91
CA GLU A 7 9.35 -0.49 -10.89
C GLU A 7 8.02 -1.26 -10.81
N ILE A 8 6.88 -0.54 -10.90
CA ILE A 8 5.55 -1.15 -11.05
C ILE A 8 5.51 -2.08 -12.27
N LEU A 9 5.97 -1.57 -13.43
CA LEU A 9 5.96 -2.34 -14.68
C LEU A 9 6.85 -3.57 -14.58
N ARG A 10 8.04 -3.43 -13.99
CA ARG A 10 8.96 -4.55 -13.75
C ARG A 10 8.34 -5.63 -12.88
N ARG A 11 7.70 -5.26 -11.76
CA ARG A 11 7.05 -6.23 -10.85
C ARG A 11 5.90 -6.94 -11.54
N ALA A 12 5.08 -6.21 -12.29
CA ALA A 12 3.99 -6.78 -13.05
C ALA A 12 4.48 -7.80 -14.09
N GLN A 13 5.52 -7.46 -14.86
CA GLN A 13 6.10 -8.35 -15.89
C GLN A 13 6.78 -9.60 -15.31
N LEU A 14 7.24 -9.55 -14.06
CA LEU A 14 7.80 -10.73 -13.38
C LEU A 14 6.72 -11.73 -12.96
N ASP A 15 5.46 -11.32 -12.89
CA ASP A 15 4.36 -12.24 -12.66
C ASP A 15 3.88 -12.84 -14.00
N THR A 16 3.77 -14.16 -14.02
CA THR A 16 3.86 -15.04 -15.21
C THR A 16 2.82 -14.82 -16.32
N ASN A 17 1.94 -13.83 -16.22
CA ASN A 17 0.79 -13.61 -17.12
C ASN A 17 0.63 -12.16 -17.62
N VAL A 18 1.56 -11.25 -17.35
CA VAL A 18 1.38 -9.82 -17.71
C VAL A 18 2.32 -9.40 -18.85
N THR A 19 1.78 -9.27 -20.06
CA THR A 19 2.45 -8.69 -21.25
C THR A 19 2.31 -7.16 -21.33
N ALA A 20 2.14 -6.48 -20.19
CA ALA A 20 2.01 -5.03 -20.13
C ALA A 20 3.29 -4.34 -20.65
N LYS A 21 3.13 -3.35 -21.53
CA LYS A 21 4.23 -2.54 -22.08
C LYS A 21 4.36 -1.19 -21.36
N SER A 22 3.32 -0.79 -20.64
CA SER A 22 3.23 0.45 -19.89
C SER A 22 2.37 0.26 -18.63
N VAL A 23 2.52 1.15 -17.65
CA VAL A 23 1.72 1.13 -16.41
C VAL A 23 0.22 1.31 -16.70
N THR A 24 -0.14 2.01 -17.78
CA THR A 24 -1.54 2.18 -18.20
C THR A 24 -2.19 0.91 -18.75
N ASP A 25 -1.39 -0.10 -19.10
CA ASP A 25 -1.91 -1.41 -19.54
C ASP A 25 -2.31 -2.30 -18.36
N LEU A 26 -1.92 -1.92 -17.13
CA LEU A 26 -2.23 -2.69 -15.93
C LEU A 26 -3.65 -2.38 -15.45
N ARG A 27 -4.40 -3.44 -15.13
CA ARG A 27 -5.77 -3.32 -14.61
C ARG A 27 -5.81 -2.56 -13.28
N ASP A 28 -4.85 -2.82 -12.39
CA ASP A 28 -4.68 -2.09 -11.14
C ASP A 28 -3.19 -1.82 -10.86
N PRO A 29 -2.64 -0.67 -11.29
CA PRO A 29 -1.24 -0.32 -11.03
C PRO A 29 -0.86 -0.27 -9.55
N LEU A 30 -1.84 -0.05 -8.66
CA LEU A 30 -1.59 0.12 -7.23
C LEU A 30 -1.31 -1.23 -6.56
N GLU A 31 -1.78 -2.34 -7.13
CA GLU A 31 -1.54 -3.70 -6.59
C GLU A 31 -0.05 -4.07 -6.57
N TRP A 32 0.73 -3.46 -7.45
CA TRP A 32 2.17 -3.69 -7.60
C TRP A 32 3.03 -2.80 -6.69
N LEU A 33 2.40 -1.87 -5.98
CA LEU A 33 3.08 -0.99 -5.03
C LEU A 33 3.18 -1.67 -3.66
N THR A 34 4.33 -1.52 -3.04
CA THR A 34 4.47 -1.83 -1.63
C THR A 34 3.66 -0.85 -0.79
N LEU A 35 3.31 -1.26 0.43
CA LEU A 35 2.66 -0.37 1.39
C LEU A 35 3.49 0.91 1.65
N GLY A 36 4.82 0.80 1.64
CA GLY A 36 5.70 1.97 1.78
C GLY A 36 5.51 2.97 0.64
N GLU A 37 5.56 2.50 -0.61
CA GLU A 37 5.40 3.34 -1.80
C GLU A 37 3.99 3.95 -1.90
N LEU A 38 2.96 3.19 -1.51
CA LEU A 38 1.59 3.73 -1.38
C LEU A 38 1.53 4.89 -0.38
N MET A 39 2.22 4.75 0.76
CA MET A 39 2.25 5.81 1.78
C MET A 39 3.06 7.03 1.32
N ASP A 40 4.12 6.83 0.54
CA ASP A 40 4.86 7.93 -0.08
C ASP A 40 4.01 8.67 -1.11
N LEU A 41 3.20 7.95 -1.90
CA LEU A 41 2.23 8.57 -2.80
C LEU A 41 1.20 9.39 -2.03
N VAL A 42 0.61 8.85 -0.96
CA VAL A 42 -0.36 9.56 -0.12
C VAL A 42 0.22 10.86 0.45
N ARG A 43 1.49 10.84 0.87
CA ARG A 43 2.19 12.03 1.40
C ARG A 43 2.63 13.03 0.34
N SER A 44 2.68 12.64 -0.92
CA SER A 44 3.14 13.54 -1.99
C SER A 44 2.22 14.74 -2.14
N GLU A 45 2.76 15.86 -2.63
CA GLU A 45 2.00 17.10 -2.85
C GLU A 45 0.76 16.89 -3.73
N LYS A 46 0.83 15.93 -4.67
CA LYS A 46 -0.28 15.57 -5.55
C LYS A 46 -1.51 15.08 -4.80
N PHE A 47 -1.32 14.30 -3.73
CA PHE A 47 -2.42 13.69 -2.97
C PHE A 47 -2.64 14.36 -1.62
N ASN A 48 -1.67 15.14 -1.13
CA ASN A 48 -1.76 15.97 0.07
C ASN A 48 -2.44 15.25 1.25
N ASN A 49 -1.93 14.06 1.60
CA ASN A 49 -2.44 13.20 2.66
C ASN A 49 -3.93 12.81 2.51
N LEU A 50 -4.50 12.93 1.32
CA LEU A 50 -5.90 12.66 1.01
C LEU A 50 -6.87 13.42 1.94
N GLY A 51 -6.50 14.61 2.41
CA GLY A 51 -7.31 15.40 3.35
C GLY A 51 -7.42 14.80 4.76
N ILE A 52 -6.47 13.95 5.14
CA ILE A 52 -6.33 13.38 6.48
C ILE A 52 -5.06 13.92 7.12
N GLU A 53 -5.07 14.13 8.43
CA GLU A 53 -3.90 14.58 9.17
C GLU A 53 -2.71 13.61 9.01
N ALA A 54 -1.52 14.14 8.77
CA ALA A 54 -0.30 13.35 8.64
C ALA A 54 -0.02 12.47 9.86
N ALA A 55 -0.43 12.90 11.06
CA ALA A 55 -0.32 12.12 12.29
C ALA A 55 -1.14 10.82 12.24
N ILE A 56 -2.31 10.84 11.61
CA ILE A 56 -3.18 9.66 11.44
C ILE A 56 -2.51 8.66 10.48
N TRP A 57 -1.95 9.14 9.37
CA TRP A 57 -1.20 8.30 8.44
C TRP A 57 0.06 7.69 9.05
N ARG A 58 0.76 8.46 9.87
CA ARG A 58 1.91 7.95 10.63
C ARG A 58 1.47 6.83 11.58
N LYS A 59 0.40 7.03 12.35
CA LYS A 59 -0.16 6.02 13.25
C LYS A 59 -0.62 4.76 12.50
N PHE A 60 -1.20 4.94 11.30
CA PHE A 60 -1.54 3.83 10.41
C PHE A 60 -0.30 2.99 10.06
N GLN A 61 0.77 3.65 9.62
CA GLN A 61 2.01 2.94 9.27
C GLN A 61 2.62 2.22 10.47
N GLU A 62 2.72 2.88 11.62
CA GLU A 62 3.29 2.31 12.84
C GLU A 62 2.56 1.03 13.29
N GLN A 63 1.25 0.94 13.02
CA GLN A 63 0.43 -0.21 13.42
C GLN A 63 0.33 -1.29 12.33
N VAL A 64 0.20 -0.92 11.05
CA VAL A 64 -0.08 -1.86 9.95
C VAL A 64 1.19 -2.43 9.31
N VAL A 65 2.28 -1.66 9.23
CA VAL A 65 3.56 -2.14 8.66
C VAL A 65 4.10 -3.37 9.41
N PRO A 66 4.14 -3.40 10.75
CA PRO A 66 4.59 -4.58 11.47
C PRO A 66 3.73 -5.82 11.20
N VAL A 67 2.41 -5.66 11.06
CA VAL A 67 1.48 -6.74 10.72
C VAL A 67 1.81 -7.31 9.34
N ARG A 68 1.98 -6.44 8.34
CA ARG A 68 2.37 -6.84 6.97
C ARG A 68 3.71 -7.58 6.98
N ASN A 69 4.69 -7.10 7.74
CA ASN A 69 6.02 -7.72 7.80
C ASN A 69 5.97 -9.10 8.48
N ARG A 70 5.17 -9.27 9.55
CA ARG A 70 4.92 -10.58 10.15
C ARG A 70 4.28 -11.55 9.16
N LEU A 71 3.26 -11.11 8.42
CA LEU A 71 2.59 -11.91 7.40
C LEU A 71 3.57 -12.36 6.31
N ALA A 72 4.40 -11.44 5.80
CA ALA A 72 5.32 -11.71 4.69
C ALA A 72 6.53 -12.57 5.07
N HIS A 73 7.05 -12.44 6.30
CA HIS A 73 8.35 -13.01 6.66
C HIS A 73 8.32 -14.01 7.81
N VAL A 74 7.46 -13.82 8.82
CA VAL A 74 7.52 -14.58 10.09
C VAL A 74 6.44 -15.67 10.18
N ARG A 75 5.34 -15.53 9.43
CA ARG A 75 4.18 -16.44 9.41
C ARG A 75 3.57 -16.74 10.79
N MET A 76 3.82 -15.87 11.78
CA MET A 76 3.24 -15.95 13.13
C MET A 76 2.42 -14.68 13.38
N LEU A 77 1.15 -14.74 12.99
CA LEU A 77 0.18 -13.67 13.24
C LEU A 77 -0.40 -13.80 14.64
N LYS A 78 -0.65 -12.66 15.28
CA LYS A 78 -1.38 -12.58 16.56
C LYS A 78 -2.85 -12.28 16.30
N SER A 79 -3.74 -12.68 17.21
CA SER A 79 -5.17 -12.32 17.12
C SER A 79 -5.38 -10.79 17.05
N GLU A 80 -4.57 -10.04 17.79
CA GLU A 80 -4.53 -8.57 17.80
C GLU A 80 -4.23 -7.96 16.41
N ASP A 81 -3.48 -8.68 15.55
CA ASP A 81 -3.12 -8.19 14.22
C ASP A 81 -4.36 -8.05 13.32
N ALA A 82 -5.31 -8.99 13.45
CA ALA A 82 -6.57 -8.96 12.71
C ALA A 82 -7.46 -7.78 13.16
N GLU A 83 -7.45 -7.46 14.45
CA GLU A 83 -8.19 -6.32 15.01
C GLU A 83 -7.63 -5.00 14.50
N VAL A 84 -6.30 -4.83 14.54
CA VAL A 84 -5.61 -3.64 14.02
C VAL A 84 -5.96 -3.40 12.56
N VAL A 85 -5.84 -4.42 11.71
CA VAL A 85 -6.14 -4.29 10.27
C VAL A 85 -7.63 -3.98 10.04
N SER A 86 -8.53 -4.66 10.76
CA SER A 86 -9.97 -4.46 10.63
C SER A 86 -10.40 -3.05 11.04
N MET A 87 -9.84 -2.52 12.12
CA MET A 87 -10.08 -1.16 12.60
C MET A 87 -9.68 -0.13 11.53
N TRP A 88 -8.45 -0.22 11.00
CA TRP A 88 -7.96 0.71 9.98
C TRP A 88 -8.73 0.59 8.67
N ALA A 89 -9.04 -0.63 8.22
CA ALA A 89 -9.85 -0.86 7.03
C ALA A 89 -11.24 -0.23 7.16
N LYS A 90 -11.88 -0.35 8.34
CA LYS A 90 -13.17 0.29 8.63
C LYS A 90 -13.06 1.81 8.60
N MET A 91 -12.04 2.38 9.24
CA MET A 91 -11.85 3.83 9.28
C MET A 91 -11.64 4.42 7.88
N ILE A 92 -10.77 3.79 7.07
CA ILE A 92 -10.52 4.21 5.69
C ILE A 92 -11.80 4.11 4.85
N ARG A 93 -12.54 2.99 4.96
CA ARG A 93 -13.82 2.82 4.22
C ARG A 93 -14.88 3.85 4.61
N LEU A 94 -14.94 4.26 5.87
CA LEU A 94 -15.87 5.30 6.32
C LEU A 94 -15.48 6.68 5.79
N ARG A 95 -14.18 6.93 5.59
CA ARG A 95 -13.65 8.22 5.16
C ARG A 95 -13.75 8.45 3.66
N PHE A 96 -13.63 7.40 2.86
CA PHE A 96 -13.64 7.45 1.39
C PHE A 96 -14.90 6.86 0.77
N LYS A 97 -16.00 6.79 1.53
CA LYS A 97 -17.31 6.36 1.05
C LYS A 97 -18.08 7.50 0.37
#